data_AF-A0AAV9EYI1-F1
#
_entry.id   AF-A0AAV9EYI1-F1
#
_cell.length_a   1.000
_cell.length_b   1.000
_cell.length_c   1.000
_cell.angle_alpha   90.00
_cell.angle_beta   90.00
_cell.angle_gamma   90.00
#
_symmetry.space_group_name_H-M   'P 1'
#
loop_
_entity.id
_entity.type
_entity.pdbx_description
1 polymer ?
#
loop_
_entity_poly.entity_id
_entity_poly.type
_entity_poly.pdbx_seq_one_letter_code
_entity_poly.pdbx_strand_id
1 'polypeptide(L)'
;MGLDCEWRPTFIPNTSNRCATMQLCVGNRCLIVQLFYIDAIPSSLKDFVRTPNDIEPLAMRYRNWSFLGLARPGLEVFAREIVGLHMEKPKHVTQSDWQARELSEAQIQYACIDAYASYKLGVKLLG
;
A
#
# COMPACT_ATOMS: atom_id res chain seq x y z
N MET A 1 3.65 10.20 5.88
CA MET A 1 3.36 9.90 4.46
C MET A 1 2.78 8.50 4.42
N GLY A 2 1.87 8.20 3.49
CA GLY A 2 1.42 6.84 3.20
C GLY A 2 2.18 6.25 2.02
N LEU A 3 2.50 4.96 2.09
CA LEU A 3 3.19 4.22 1.04
C LEU A 3 2.43 2.92 0.80
N ASP A 4 2.34 2.51 -0.47
CA ASP A 4 1.91 1.17 -0.86
C ASP A 4 2.63 0.71 -2.14
N CYS A 5 2.48 -0.57 -2.51
CA CYS A 5 3.13 -1.18 -3.67
C CYS A 5 2.28 -2.28 -4.31
N GLU A 6 2.20 -2.24 -5.64
CA GLU A 6 1.43 -3.18 -6.45
C GLU A 6 2.28 -3.97 -7.46
N TRP A 7 1.81 -5.18 -7.75
CA TRP A 7 2.58 -6.23 -8.42
C TRP A 7 1.70 -6.92 -9.46
N ARG A 8 2.29 -7.31 -10.60
CA ARG A 8 1.59 -8.25 -11.49
C ARG A 8 1.39 -9.58 -10.74
N PRO A 9 0.19 -10.16 -10.68
CA PRO A 9 0.00 -11.45 -10.04
C PRO A 9 0.73 -12.56 -10.81
N THR A 10 1.22 -13.56 -10.06
CA THR A 10 1.75 -14.81 -10.61
C THR A 10 0.96 -15.97 -9.97
N PHE A 11 0.61 -16.95 -10.79
CA PHE A 11 -0.09 -18.15 -10.34
C PHE A 11 0.87 -19.33 -10.13
N ILE A 12 2.18 -19.09 -10.23
CA ILE A 12 3.21 -20.07 -9.94
C ILE A 12 3.50 -20.02 -8.44
N PRO A 13 3.29 -21.13 -7.69
CA PRO A 13 3.55 -21.17 -6.26
C PRO A 13 4.98 -20.76 -5.91
N ASN A 14 5.15 -20.08 -4.77
CA ASN A 14 6.46 -19.62 -4.26
C ASN A 14 7.21 -18.64 -5.16
N THR A 15 6.52 -18.00 -6.11
CA THR A 15 7.09 -16.89 -6.90
C THR A 15 6.33 -15.61 -6.59
N SER A 16 7.05 -14.49 -6.61
CA SER A 16 6.46 -13.16 -6.63
C SER A 16 7.18 -12.35 -7.69
N ASN A 17 6.43 -11.47 -8.36
CA ASN A 17 7.04 -10.49 -9.25
C ASN A 17 7.79 -9.44 -8.42
N ARG A 18 8.54 -8.56 -9.09
CA ARG A 18 9.04 -7.32 -8.46
C ARG A 18 7.92 -6.27 -8.44
N CYS A 19 8.04 -5.30 -7.55
CA CYS A 19 7.07 -4.21 -7.44
C CYS A 19 7.04 -3.48 -8.78
N ALA A 20 5.85 -3.36 -9.36
CA ALA A 20 5.65 -2.75 -10.66
C ALA A 20 5.27 -1.28 -10.52
N THR A 21 4.42 -0.99 -9.54
CA THR A 21 3.87 0.34 -9.28
C THR A 21 3.96 0.64 -7.78
N MET A 22 4.48 1.80 -7.43
CA MET A 22 4.56 2.30 -6.06
C MET A 22 3.72 3.57 -5.91
N GLN A 23 3.07 3.73 -4.77
CA GLN A 23 2.22 4.88 -4.47
C GLN A 23 2.73 5.61 -3.23
N LEU A 24 2.72 6.94 -3.29
CA LEU A 24 3.07 7.82 -2.17
C LEU A 24 1.93 8.81 -1.93
N CYS A 25 1.47 8.95 -0.68
CA CYS A 25 0.39 9.84 -0.32
C CYS A 25 0.78 10.83 0.80
N VAL A 26 0.49 12.12 0.57
CA VAL A 26 0.59 13.19 1.59
C VAL A 26 -0.66 14.06 1.52
N GLY A 27 -1.43 14.08 2.60
CA GLY A 27 -2.71 14.79 2.64
C GLY A 27 -3.68 14.17 1.62
N ASN A 28 -4.13 14.97 0.67
CA ASN A 28 -5.05 14.54 -0.40
C ASN A 28 -4.35 14.42 -1.76
N ARG A 29 -3.01 14.31 -1.79
CA ARG A 29 -2.23 14.18 -3.02
C ARG A 29 -1.54 12.82 -3.03
N CYS A 30 -1.76 12.08 -4.10
CA CYS A 30 -1.10 10.81 -4.37
C CYS A 30 -0.17 10.95 -5.59
N LEU A 31 1.03 10.40 -5.48
CA LEU A 31 1.97 10.21 -6.57
C LEU A 31 2.06 8.72 -6.87
N ILE A 32 1.83 8.34 -8.12
CA ILE A 32 2.00 6.96 -8.60
C ILE A 32 3.29 6.91 -9.43
N VAL A 33 4.17 5.97 -9.09
CA VAL A 33 5.46 5.77 -9.76
C VAL A 33 5.49 4.34 -10.31
N GLN A 34 5.45 4.19 -11.64
CA GLN A 34 5.58 2.89 -12.28
C GLN A 34 7.05 2.45 -12.33
N LEU A 35 7.52 1.84 -11.24
CA LEU A 35 8.88 1.33 -11.06
C LEU A 35 9.30 0.34 -12.16
N PHE A 36 8.36 -0.33 -12.81
CA PHE A 36 8.67 -1.27 -13.89
C PHE A 36 9.33 -0.59 -15.11
N TYR A 37 9.13 0.72 -15.28
CA TYR A 37 9.59 1.48 -16.45
C TYR A 37 10.67 2.51 -16.16
N ILE A 38 11.21 2.53 -14.94
CA ILE A 38 12.33 3.41 -14.61
C ILE A 38 13.64 2.64 -14.73
N ASP A 39 14.58 3.15 -15.51
CA ASP A 39 15.88 2.50 -15.72
C ASP A 39 16.75 2.54 -14.45
N ALA A 40 16.56 3.58 -13.64
CA ALA A 40 17.20 3.72 -12.34
C ALA A 40 16.26 4.40 -11.35
N ILE A 41 16.18 3.84 -10.14
CA ILE A 41 15.46 4.47 -9.03
C ILE A 41 16.22 5.75 -8.60
N PRO A 42 15.57 6.94 -8.60
CA PRO A 42 16.20 8.17 -8.12
C PRO A 42 16.69 8.03 -6.68
N SER A 43 17.84 8.64 -6.35
CA SER A 43 18.44 8.53 -5.00
C SER A 43 17.48 9.01 -3.91
N SER A 44 16.72 10.07 -4.16
CA SER A 44 15.68 10.57 -3.26
C SER A 44 14.63 9.50 -2.92
N LEU A 45 14.24 8.65 -3.87
CA LEU A 45 13.30 7.56 -3.63
C LEU A 45 13.97 6.40 -2.88
N LYS A 46 15.26 6.11 -3.15
CA LYS A 46 16.00 5.08 -2.41
C LYS A 46 16.12 5.41 -0.93
N ASP A 47 16.48 6.65 -0.61
CA ASP A 47 16.64 7.09 0.77
C ASP A 47 15.28 7.14 1.49
N PHE A 48 14.23 7.51 0.76
CA PHE A 48 12.86 7.50 1.26
C PHE A 48 12.38 6.08 1.61
N VAL A 49 12.53 5.12 0.70
CA VAL A 49 12.10 3.71 0.89
C VAL A 49 12.90 3.01 1.99
N ARG A 50 14.14 3.44 2.25
CA ARG A 50 14.98 2.89 3.33
C ARG A 50 14.54 3.29 4.74
N THR A 51 13.63 4.26 4.89
CA THR A 51 13.13 4.63 6.21
C THR A 51 12.02 3.66 6.63
N PRO A 52 12.23 2.83 7.68
CA PRO A 52 11.19 1.91 8.14
C PRO A 52 10.13 2.73 8.89
N ASN A 53 9.03 3.03 8.20
CA ASN A 53 7.83 3.61 8.77
C ASN A 53 6.69 2.57 8.73
N ASP A 54 6.98 1.36 9.18
CA ASP A 54 5.99 0.29 9.26
C ASP A 54 4.96 0.64 10.34
N ILE A 55 3.74 0.94 9.88
CA ILE A 55 2.60 1.23 10.74
C ILE A 55 2.00 -0.03 11.34
N GLU A 56 2.26 -1.21 10.77
CA GLU A 56 1.62 -2.46 11.19
C GLU A 56 1.91 -2.85 12.65
N PRO A 57 3.17 -2.83 13.15
CA PRO A 57 3.43 -3.17 14.54
C PRO A 57 2.74 -2.21 15.52
N LEU A 58 2.60 -0.95 15.14
CA LEU A 58 1.89 0.06 15.92
C LEU A 58 0.37 -0.18 15.89
N ALA A 59 -0.18 -0.47 14.72
CA ALA A 59 -1.60 -0.80 14.54
C ALA A 59 -2.00 -2.04 15.34
N MET A 60 -1.16 -3.08 15.32
CA MET A 60 -1.36 -4.31 16.10
C MET A 60 -1.40 -4.03 17.61
N ARG A 61 -0.53 -3.14 18.11
CA ARG A 61 -0.50 -2.73 19.52
C ARG A 61 -1.70 -1.86 19.89
N TYR A 62 -2.10 -0.94 19.02
CA TYR A 62 -3.20 0.01 19.28
C TYR A 62 -4.54 -0.68 19.65
N ARG A 63 -4.82 -1.86 19.09
CA ARG A 63 -6.03 -2.65 19.39
C ARG A 63 -5.77 -3.95 20.15
N ASN A 64 -4.55 -4.20 20.61
CA ASN A 64 -4.15 -5.45 21.27
C ASN A 64 -4.42 -6.72 20.41
N TRP A 65 -4.31 -6.62 19.07
CA TRP A 65 -4.62 -7.73 18.16
C TRP A 65 -3.75 -8.96 18.41
N SER A 66 -2.49 -8.76 18.81
CA SER A 66 -1.55 -9.84 19.12
C SER A 66 -2.05 -10.75 20.26
N PHE A 67 -2.88 -10.22 21.17
CA PHE A 67 -3.42 -10.99 22.30
C PHE A 67 -4.70 -11.75 21.94
N LEU A 68 -5.35 -11.41 20.83
CA LEU A 68 -6.58 -12.07 20.38
C LEU A 68 -6.31 -13.36 19.58
N GLY A 69 -5.04 -13.71 19.36
CA GLY A 69 -4.65 -14.90 18.59
C GLY A 69 -5.08 -14.86 17.12
N LEU A 70 -5.43 -13.68 16.61
CA LEU A 70 -5.92 -13.50 15.25
C LEU A 70 -4.75 -13.44 14.25
N ALA A 71 -5.00 -13.95 13.04
CA ALA A 71 -4.10 -13.73 11.91
C ALA A 71 -3.87 -12.23 11.69
N ARG A 72 -2.68 -11.87 11.20
CA ARG A 72 -2.32 -10.48 10.89
C ARG A 72 -3.35 -9.89 9.92
N PRO A 73 -4.10 -8.84 10.31
CA PRO A 73 -5.06 -8.22 9.41
C PRO A 73 -4.39 -7.50 8.26
N GLY A 74 -5.05 -7.43 7.11
CA GLY A 74 -4.62 -6.58 6.01
C GLY A 74 -4.93 -5.10 6.27
N LEU A 75 -4.38 -4.24 5.42
CA LEU A 75 -4.55 -2.78 5.49
C LEU A 75 -6.01 -2.34 5.60
N GLU A 76 -6.92 -2.99 4.87
CA GLU A 76 -8.37 -2.71 4.91
C GLU A 76 -8.94 -2.77 6.34
N VAL A 77 -8.53 -3.79 7.11
CA VAL A 77 -9.01 -3.98 8.47
C VAL A 77 -8.43 -2.92 9.39
N PHE A 78 -7.14 -2.60 9.27
CA PHE A 78 -6.55 -1.51 10.07
C PHE A 78 -7.24 -0.18 9.76
N ALA A 79 -7.46 0.13 8.49
CA ALA A 79 -8.09 1.37 8.05
C ALA A 79 -9.51 1.51 8.60
N ARG A 80 -10.32 0.45 8.52
CA ARG A 80 -11.68 0.44 9.07
C ARG A 80 -11.68 0.63 10.58
N GLU A 81 -10.88 -0.15 11.30
CA GLU A 81 -10.99 -0.27 12.76
C GLU A 81 -10.28 0.87 13.53
N ILE A 82 -9.28 1.53 12.93
CA ILE A 82 -8.49 2.57 13.59
C ILE A 82 -8.88 3.97 13.11
N VAL A 83 -9.16 4.14 11.82
CA VAL A 83 -9.45 5.46 11.22
C VAL A 83 -10.83 5.55 10.53
N GLY A 84 -11.66 4.51 10.61
CA GLY A 84 -13.03 4.51 10.10
C GLY A 84 -13.15 4.56 8.57
N LEU A 85 -12.09 4.16 7.85
CA LEU A 85 -12.09 4.15 6.38
C LEU A 85 -12.58 2.81 5.85
N HIS A 86 -13.60 2.84 5.01
CA HIS A 86 -14.07 1.68 4.25
C HIS A 86 -13.44 1.69 2.87
N MET A 87 -12.64 0.67 2.56
CA MET A 87 -11.87 0.59 1.33
C MET A 87 -12.48 -0.48 0.43
N GLU A 88 -12.89 -0.10 -0.78
CA GLU A 88 -13.31 -1.09 -1.77
C GLU A 88 -12.07 -1.76 -2.40
N LYS A 89 -12.04 -3.09 -2.37
CA LYS A 89 -10.93 -3.88 -2.92
C LYS A 89 -11.41 -4.85 -4.01
N PRO A 90 -11.84 -4.35 -5.17
CA PRO A 90 -12.34 -5.19 -6.25
C PRO A 90 -11.24 -6.13 -6.77
N LYS A 91 -11.49 -7.45 -6.70
CA LYS A 91 -10.51 -8.48 -7.11
C LYS A 91 -10.00 -8.31 -8.54
N HIS A 92 -10.86 -7.83 -9.45
CA HIS A 92 -10.46 -7.59 -10.84
C HIS A 92 -9.45 -6.45 -10.98
N VAL A 93 -9.34 -5.55 -10.00
CA VAL A 93 -8.31 -4.50 -9.95
C VAL A 93 -7.10 -4.98 -9.16
N THR A 94 -7.29 -5.56 -7.97
CA THR A 94 -6.16 -6.00 -7.13
C THR A 94 -5.32 -7.09 -7.79
N GLN A 95 -5.93 -7.90 -8.64
CA GLN A 95 -5.27 -8.96 -9.43
C GLN A 95 -5.13 -8.59 -10.91
N SER A 96 -5.12 -7.29 -11.24
CA SER A 96 -4.92 -6.80 -12.61
C SER A 96 -3.43 -6.76 -13.00
N ASP A 97 -3.15 -6.44 -14.26
CA ASP A 97 -1.78 -6.23 -14.72
C ASP A 97 -1.26 -4.85 -14.29
N TRP A 98 -0.61 -4.81 -13.12
CA TRP A 98 0.04 -3.60 -12.61
C TRP A 98 1.36 -3.25 -13.32
N GLN A 99 1.80 -4.07 -14.29
CA GLN A 99 2.88 -3.73 -15.21
C GLN A 99 2.36 -3.07 -16.49
N ALA A 100 1.06 -2.82 -16.62
CA ALA A 100 0.51 -2.11 -17.77
C ALA A 100 1.15 -0.73 -17.93
N ARG A 101 1.42 -0.33 -19.19
CA ARG A 101 2.04 0.96 -19.51
C ARG A 101 1.12 2.12 -19.11
N GLU A 102 -0.16 1.95 -19.38
CA GLU A 102 -1.22 2.87 -18.99
C GLU A 102 -2.08 2.17 -17.94
N LEU A 103 -2.16 2.77 -16.76
CA LEU A 103 -3.04 2.29 -15.70
C LEU A 103 -4.47 2.75 -15.99
N SER A 104 -5.43 1.86 -15.78
CA SER A 104 -6.85 2.21 -15.85
C SER A 104 -7.24 3.17 -14.72
N GLU A 105 -8.33 3.91 -14.89
CA GLU A 105 -8.86 4.77 -13.82
C GLU A 105 -9.15 3.98 -12.53
N ALA A 106 -9.65 2.74 -12.66
CA ALA A 106 -9.90 1.86 -11.53
C ALA A 106 -8.61 1.49 -10.78
N GLN A 107 -7.52 1.20 -11.49
CA GLN A 107 -6.20 0.99 -10.88
C GLN A 107 -5.68 2.26 -10.20
N ILE A 108 -5.81 3.42 -10.84
CA ILE A 108 -5.38 4.70 -10.27
C ILE A 108 -6.17 5.02 -8.99
N GLN A 109 -7.49 4.86 -9.00
CA GLN A 109 -8.34 5.10 -7.84
C GLN A 109 -7.99 4.16 -6.69
N TYR A 110 -7.88 2.86 -6.97
CA TYR A 110 -7.50 1.85 -5.97
C TYR A 110 -6.13 2.17 -5.34
N ALA A 111 -5.13 2.44 -6.19
CA ALA A 111 -3.78 2.82 -5.78
C ALA A 111 -3.77 4.07 -4.86
N CYS A 112 -4.60 5.07 -5.18
CA CYS A 112 -4.75 6.25 -4.34
C CYS A 112 -5.41 5.94 -2.99
N ILE A 113 -6.43 5.08 -2.96
CA ILE A 113 -7.15 4.68 -1.75
C ILE A 113 -6.23 3.94 -0.79
N ASP A 114 -5.45 2.97 -1.27
CA ASP A 114 -4.52 2.20 -0.43
C ASP A 114 -3.43 3.10 0.17
N ALA A 115 -2.80 3.96 -0.64
CA ALA A 115 -1.79 4.89 -0.14
C ALA A 115 -2.37 5.92 0.85
N TYR A 116 -3.60 6.41 0.62
CA TYR A 116 -4.27 7.34 1.53
C TYR A 116 -4.64 6.67 2.86
N ALA A 117 -5.10 5.42 2.84
CA ALA A 117 -5.36 4.66 4.06
C ALA A 117 -4.09 4.51 4.92
N SER A 118 -2.96 4.15 4.30
CA SER A 118 -1.65 4.12 4.95
C SER A 118 -1.25 5.49 5.52
N TYR A 119 -1.50 6.58 4.79
CA TYR A 119 -1.23 7.94 5.28
C TYR A 119 -2.05 8.28 6.54
N LYS A 120 -3.36 8.01 6.51
CA LYS A 120 -4.26 8.30 7.64
C LYS A 120 -3.93 7.48 8.88
N LEU A 121 -3.59 6.20 8.69
CA LEU A 121 -3.11 5.35 9.78
C LEU A 121 -1.80 5.89 10.37
N GLY A 122 -0.83 6.26 9.53
CA GLY A 122 0.41 6.86 9.99
C GLY A 122 0.17 8.14 10.80
N VAL A 123 -0.68 9.04 10.33
CA VAL A 123 -1.07 10.26 11.09
C VAL A 123 -1.70 9.92 12.44
N LYS A 124 -2.54 8.87 12.50
CA LYS A 124 -3.23 8.48 13.73
C LYS A 124 -2.34 7.75 14.75
N LEU A 125 -1.34 7.01 14.28
CA LEU A 125 -0.51 6.13 15.10
C LEU A 125 0.84 6.76 15.50
N LEU A 126 1.33 7.74 14.73
CA LEU A 126 2.64 8.39 14.94
C LEU A 126 2.54 9.85 15.37
N GLY A 127 1.35 10.46 15.30
CA GLY A 127 1.06 11.82 15.76
C GLY A 127 0.30 11.82 17.07
#